data_AF-A0A8J4TSM4-F1
#
_entry.id   AF-A0A8J4TSM4-F1
#
_cell.length_a   1.000
_cell.length_b   1.000
_cell.length_c   1.000
_cell.angle_alpha   90.00
_cell.angle_beta   90.00
_cell.angle_gamma   90.00
#
_symmetry.space_group_name_H-M   'P 1'
#
loop_
_entity.id
_entity.type
_entity.pdbx_description
1 polymer ?
#
loop_
_entity_poly.entity_id
_entity_poly.type
_entity_poly.pdbx_seq_one_letter_code
_entity_poly.pdbx_strand_id
1 'polypeptide(L)'
;NTRGLRSQLKDSVPVAGLCPQAGSFGVPDTLRRGFSSVKNELLPSHPLELSEKNFQLNQDKMNFSTLRNIQGLHAPLKLQMEYRAARQIQRLPFLPSSNLAMDTLRGADESIGFEDILN
;
A
#
# COMPACT_ATOMS: atom_id res chain seq x y z
N ASN A 1 1.38 25.88 -3.15
CA ASN A 1 2.57 25.39 -3.87
C ASN A 1 2.63 23.88 -3.69
N THR A 2 2.35 23.16 -4.77
CA THR A 2 1.83 21.78 -4.83
C THR A 2 2.92 20.72 -4.66
N ARG A 3 2.94 20.02 -3.52
CA ARG A 3 3.72 18.77 -3.39
C ARG A 3 3.02 17.68 -4.19
N GLY A 4 3.62 17.35 -5.34
CA GLY A 4 3.09 16.45 -6.36
C GLY A 4 2.81 15.04 -5.82
N LEU A 5 1.58 14.60 -6.07
CA LEU A 5 1.14 13.22 -6.07
C LEU A 5 1.97 12.46 -7.11
N ARG A 6 2.94 11.66 -6.67
CA ARG A 6 3.73 10.78 -7.55
C ARG A 6 3.63 9.34 -7.06
N SER A 7 2.44 8.75 -7.16
CA SER A 7 2.27 7.29 -7.06
C SER A 7 1.02 6.82 -7.80
N GLN A 8 0.81 7.33 -9.01
CA GLN A 8 -0.12 6.70 -9.95
C GLN A 8 0.67 6.11 -11.10
N LEU A 9 0.47 4.80 -11.26
CA LEU A 9 0.58 4.03 -12.49
C LEU A 9 2.01 3.83 -13.02
N LYS A 10 2.61 2.74 -12.55
CA LYS A 10 3.47 1.90 -13.38
C LYS A 10 2.83 0.51 -13.49
N ASP A 11 1.63 0.46 -14.07
CA ASP A 11 0.96 -0.80 -14.45
C ASP A 11 1.48 -1.34 -15.79
N SER A 12 2.53 -0.73 -16.34
CA SER A 12 3.20 -1.19 -17.55
C SER A 12 4.53 -1.83 -17.17
N VAL A 13 4.58 -3.16 -17.22
CA VAL A 13 5.83 -3.92 -17.24
C VAL A 13 6.60 -3.51 -18.50
N PRO A 14 7.77 -2.86 -18.41
CA PRO A 14 8.67 -2.83 -19.55
C PRO A 14 9.20 -4.26 -19.69
N VAL A 15 8.73 -4.98 -20.69
CA VAL A 15 9.42 -6.17 -21.18
C VAL A 15 10.69 -5.67 -21.86
N ALA A 16 11.75 -5.51 -21.08
CA ALA A 16 13.08 -5.21 -21.58
C ALA A 16 14.07 -6.08 -20.81
N GLY A 17 14.79 -6.90 -21.56
CA GLY A 17 15.73 -7.90 -21.05
C GLY A 17 16.79 -7.32 -20.11
N LEU A 18 17.26 -8.22 -19.25
CA LEU A 18 18.59 -8.27 -18.62
C LEU A 18 19.33 -6.92 -18.48
N CYS A 19 19.39 -6.45 -17.23
CA CYS A 19 20.30 -5.43 -16.67
C CYS A 19 20.10 -3.98 -17.17
N PRO A 20 19.27 -3.15 -16.51
CA PRO A 20 19.18 -1.71 -16.78
C PRO A 20 20.32 -0.88 -16.16
N GLN A 21 21.30 -1.52 -15.51
CA GLN A 21 22.23 -0.82 -14.60
C GLN A 21 23.68 -0.77 -15.10
N ALA A 22 23.99 -1.28 -16.29
CA ALA A 22 25.31 -1.14 -16.88
C ALA A 22 25.60 0.33 -17.27
N GLY A 23 26.77 0.85 -16.91
CA GLY A 23 27.34 2.05 -17.54
C GLY A 23 27.68 1.78 -19.02
N SER A 24 28.21 2.78 -19.73
CA SER A 24 28.59 2.65 -21.16
C SER A 24 29.52 1.47 -21.48
N PHE A 25 30.13 0.86 -20.46
CA PHE A 25 31.06 -0.26 -20.56
C PHE A 25 30.50 -1.59 -19.99
N GLY A 26 29.20 -1.73 -19.77
CA GLY A 26 28.63 -3.00 -19.27
C GLY A 26 28.77 -3.20 -17.75
N VAL A 27 29.57 -2.37 -17.06
CA VAL A 27 29.82 -2.48 -15.61
C VAL A 27 28.79 -1.64 -14.83
N PRO A 28 28.16 -2.17 -13.78
CA PRO A 28 27.26 -1.40 -12.94
C PRO A 28 27.99 -0.31 -12.15
N ASP A 29 27.53 0.94 -12.29
CA ASP A 29 28.12 2.10 -11.60
C ASP A 29 27.53 2.26 -10.19
N THR A 30 28.17 1.59 -9.23
CA THR A 30 27.75 1.58 -7.81
C THR A 30 27.99 2.90 -7.09
N LEU A 31 28.93 3.74 -7.55
CA LEU A 31 29.27 5.01 -6.91
C LEU A 31 28.21 6.08 -7.19
N ARG A 32 27.62 6.08 -8.38
CA ARG A 32 26.58 7.05 -8.75
C ARG A 32 25.16 6.54 -8.50
N ARG A 33 24.96 5.23 -8.57
CA ARG A 33 23.61 4.61 -8.48
C ARG A 33 23.36 3.87 -7.17
N GLY A 34 24.38 3.71 -6.32
CA GLY A 34 24.32 2.96 -5.07
C GLY A 34 24.42 1.44 -5.29
N PHE A 35 24.51 0.69 -4.18
CA PHE A 35 24.50 -0.77 -4.22
C PHE A 35 23.12 -1.28 -4.66
N SER A 36 23.06 -2.17 -5.65
CA SER A 36 21.80 -2.80 -6.02
C SER A 36 21.43 -3.90 -5.02
N SER A 37 20.17 -3.93 -4.61
CA SER A 37 19.61 -5.03 -3.84
C SER A 37 19.00 -6.03 -4.82
N VAL A 38 19.39 -7.30 -4.73
CA VAL A 38 18.83 -8.39 -5.56
C VAL A 38 17.29 -8.43 -5.47
N LYS A 39 16.73 -8.10 -4.30
CA LYS A 39 15.27 -8.02 -4.09
C LYS A 39 14.58 -6.96 -4.96
N ASN A 40 15.30 -5.91 -5.36
CA ASN A 40 14.78 -4.81 -6.15
C ASN A 40 14.91 -5.05 -7.66
N GLU A 41 15.73 -6.03 -8.07
CA GLU A 41 15.92 -6.46 -9.46
C GLU A 41 15.03 -7.65 -9.84
N LEU A 42 14.42 -8.31 -8.85
CA LEU A 42 13.42 -9.34 -9.08
C LEU A 42 12.15 -8.71 -9.64
N LEU A 43 11.86 -9.02 -10.89
CA LEU A 43 10.56 -8.76 -11.47
C LEU A 43 9.50 -9.67 -10.80
N PRO A 44 8.25 -9.20 -10.66
CA PRO A 44 7.16 -10.05 -10.19
C PRO A 44 7.06 -11.28 -11.08
N SER A 45 6.96 -12.46 -10.49
CA SER A 45 6.87 -13.70 -11.27
C SER A 45 5.53 -13.80 -11.99
N HIS A 46 4.49 -13.19 -11.41
CA HIS A 46 3.13 -13.23 -11.93
C HIS A 46 2.60 -11.80 -12.16
N PRO A 47 1.91 -11.52 -13.28
CA PRO A 47 1.38 -10.19 -13.58
C PRO A 47 0.44 -9.64 -12.48
N LEU A 48 -0.27 -10.52 -11.76
CA LEU A 48 -1.17 -10.12 -10.68
C LEU A 48 -0.49 -10.03 -9.30
N GLU A 49 0.75 -10.48 -9.15
CA GLU A 49 1.41 -10.54 -7.84
C GLU A 49 1.49 -9.15 -7.18
N LEU A 50 1.80 -8.11 -7.96
CA LEU A 50 1.81 -6.73 -7.47
C LEU A 50 0.41 -6.23 -7.15
N SER A 51 -0.61 -6.66 -7.90
CA SER A 51 -1.99 -6.26 -7.69
C SER A 51 -2.51 -6.84 -6.37
N GLU A 52 -2.33 -8.15 -6.16
CA GLU A 52 -2.76 -8.85 -4.94
C GLU A 52 -2.04 -8.31 -3.71
N LYS A 53 -0.73 -8.09 -3.79
CA LYS A 53 0.06 -7.47 -2.70
C LYS A 53 -0.46 -6.09 -2.30
N ASN A 54 -1.06 -5.34 -3.23
CA ASN A 54 -1.57 -3.99 -2.99
C ASN A 54 -3.10 -3.92 -2.97
N PHE A 55 -3.80 -5.07 -2.91
CA PHE A 55 -5.24 -5.15 -3.06
C PHE A 55 -5.98 -4.23 -2.08
N GLN A 56 -5.68 -4.37 -0.78
CA GLN A 56 -6.31 -3.58 0.28
C GLN A 56 -6.08 -2.06 0.08
N LEU A 57 -4.84 -1.66 -0.22
CA LEU A 57 -4.51 -0.25 -0.43
C LEU A 57 -5.23 0.33 -1.64
N ASN A 58 -5.37 -0.45 -2.70
CA ASN A 58 -6.09 -0.04 -3.90
C ASN A 58 -7.59 0.07 -3.64
N GLN A 59 -8.17 -0.88 -2.89
CA GLN A 59 -9.56 -0.84 -2.47
C GLN A 59 -9.86 0.40 -1.61
N ASP A 60 -9.03 0.66 -0.60
CA ASP A 60 -9.16 1.85 0.25
C ASP A 60 -9.09 3.15 -0.57
N LYS A 61 -8.14 3.24 -1.51
CA LYS A 61 -8.02 4.40 -2.42
C LYS A 61 -9.28 4.61 -3.25
N MET A 62 -9.83 3.53 -3.82
CA MET A 62 -11.08 3.60 -4.59
C MET A 62 -12.23 4.05 -3.71
N ASN A 63 -12.37 3.47 -2.51
CA ASN A 63 -13.43 3.80 -1.56
C ASN A 63 -13.37 5.28 -1.14
N PHE A 64 -12.19 5.80 -0.78
CA PHE A 64 -12.03 7.21 -0.44
C PHE A 64 -12.31 8.16 -1.60
N SER A 65 -11.95 7.77 -2.83
CA SER A 65 -12.28 8.53 -4.04
C SER A 65 -13.79 8.60 -4.26
N THR A 66 -14.48 7.45 -4.15
CA THR A 66 -15.93 7.36 -4.26
C THR A 66 -16.62 8.17 -3.17
N LEU A 67 -16.19 8.04 -1.92
CA LEU A 67 -16.73 8.80 -0.79
C LEU A 67 -16.57 10.31 -1.00
N ARG A 68 -15.42 10.75 -1.51
CA ARG A 68 -15.18 12.15 -1.89
C ARG A 68 -16.14 12.63 -2.97
N ASN A 69 -16.42 11.80 -3.97
CA ASN A 69 -17.29 12.17 -5.08
C ASN A 69 -18.75 12.28 -4.64
N ILE A 70 -19.20 11.42 -3.72
CA ILE A 70 -20.59 11.39 -3.24
C ILE A 70 -20.84 12.46 -2.18
N GLN A 71 -19.96 12.55 -1.18
CA GLN A 71 -20.18 13.37 0.02
C GLN A 71 -19.29 14.62 0.07
N GLY A 72 -18.27 14.73 -0.78
CA GLY A 72 -17.32 15.83 -0.78
C GLY A 72 -16.06 15.55 0.05
N LEU A 73 -15.16 16.54 0.14
CA LEU A 73 -13.81 16.38 0.73
C LEU A 73 -13.83 16.08 2.24
N HIS A 74 -14.85 16.53 2.96
CA HIS A 74 -14.93 16.39 4.41
C HIS A 74 -15.10 14.93 4.85
N ALA A 75 -15.82 14.11 4.07
CA ALA A 75 -16.11 12.72 4.40
C ALA A 75 -14.84 11.83 4.47
N PRO A 76 -13.98 11.75 3.44
CA PRO A 76 -12.74 10.96 3.52
C PRO A 76 -11.78 11.52 4.56
N LEU A 77 -11.75 12.84 4.79
CA LEU A 77 -10.91 13.45 5.80
C LEU A 77 -11.35 13.04 7.22
N LYS A 78 -12.66 13.10 7.50
CA LYS A 78 -13.24 12.63 8.76
C LYS A 78 -12.89 11.17 9.01
N LEU A 79 -13.14 10.30 8.04
CA LEU A 79 -12.86 8.87 8.17
C LEU A 79 -11.35 8.58 8.36
N GLN A 80 -10.47 9.31 7.67
CA GLN A 80 -9.03 9.22 7.89
C GLN A 80 -8.60 9.65 9.30
N MET A 81 -9.25 10.67 9.87
CA MET A 81 -9.00 11.07 11.26
C MET A 81 -9.48 10.01 12.25
N GLU A 82 -10.65 9.42 12.02
CA GLU A 82 -11.18 8.32 12.82
C GLU A 82 -10.25 7.11 12.80
N TYR A 83 -9.73 6.73 11.63
CA TYR A 83 -8.74 5.65 11.51
C TYR A 83 -7.47 5.93 12.33
N ARG A 84 -6.96 7.17 12.32
CA ARG A 84 -5.79 7.54 13.13
C ARG A 84 -6.09 7.46 14.62
N ALA A 85 -7.27 7.93 15.03
CA ALA A 85 -7.70 7.85 16.42
C ALA A 85 -7.83 6.40 16.88
N ALA A 86 -8.51 5.54 16.10
CA ALA A 86 -8.68 4.11 16.39
C ALA A 86 -7.34 3.38 16.53
N ARG A 87 -6.35 3.74 15.71
CA ARG A 87 -5.00 3.15 15.76
C ARG A 87 -4.20 3.56 16.99
N GLN A 88 -4.52 4.70 17.61
CA GLN A 88 -3.78 5.24 18.77
C GLN A 88 -4.35 4.75 20.11
N ILE A 89 -5.46 4.01 20.12
CA ILE A 89 -6.09 3.54 21.36
C ILE A 89 -5.15 2.58 22.10
N GLN A 90 -4.53 3.07 23.17
CA GLN A 90 -3.80 2.26 24.13
C GLN A 90 -4.81 1.73 25.15
N ARG A 91 -4.98 0.41 25.19
CA ARG A 91 -5.79 -0.24 26.23
C ARG A 91 -5.06 -0.16 27.57
N LEU A 92 -5.83 -0.26 28.65
CA LEU A 92 -5.26 -0.38 29.99
C LEU A 92 -4.30 -1.57 30.04
N PRO A 93 -3.22 -1.48 30.85
CA PRO A 93 -2.38 -2.65 31.11
C PRO A 93 -3.28 -3.80 31.59
N PHE A 94 -2.94 -5.02 31.17
CA PHE A 94 -3.67 -6.28 31.43
C PHE A 94 -4.91 -6.56 30.57
N LEU A 95 -5.34 -5.65 29.70
CA LEU A 95 -6.40 -5.95 28.74
C LEU A 95 -5.82 -6.38 27.38
N PRO A 96 -6.31 -7.46 26.76
CA PRO A 96 -5.86 -7.85 25.43
C PRO A 96 -6.19 -6.76 24.40
N SER A 97 -5.26 -6.50 23.50
CA SER A 97 -5.46 -5.63 22.35
C SER A 97 -6.23 -6.37 21.25
N SER A 98 -7.22 -5.70 20.66
CA SER A 98 -7.91 -6.16 19.45
C SER A 98 -8.02 -5.01 18.46
N ASN A 99 -8.14 -5.32 17.16
CA ASN A 99 -8.27 -4.33 16.09
C ASN A 99 -9.73 -3.95 15.77
N LEU A 100 -10.69 -4.41 16.58
CA LEU A 100 -12.13 -4.31 16.34
C LEU A 100 -12.61 -2.92 15.90
N ALA A 101 -12.16 -1.85 16.57
CA ALA A 101 -12.59 -0.50 16.23
C ALA A 101 -12.13 -0.06 14.82
N MET A 102 -10.94 -0.49 14.40
CA MET A 102 -10.44 -0.23 13.05
C MET A 102 -11.21 -1.08 12.04
N ASP A 103 -11.52 -2.33 12.38
CA ASP A 103 -12.20 -3.28 11.49
C ASP A 103 -13.65 -2.85 11.21
N THR A 104 -14.36 -2.36 12.23
CA THR A 104 -15.69 -1.75 12.06
C THR A 104 -15.67 -0.50 11.18
N LEU A 105 -14.65 0.36 11.31
CA LEU A 105 -14.51 1.53 10.43
C LEU A 105 -14.24 1.13 8.97
N ARG A 106 -13.59 -0.02 8.74
CA ARG A 106 -13.34 -0.59 7.42
C ARG A 106 -14.52 -1.40 6.87
N GLY A 107 -15.49 -1.75 7.71
CA GLY A 107 -16.57 -2.69 7.37
C GLY A 107 -16.06 -4.12 7.17
N ALA A 108 -14.92 -4.47 7.77
CA ALA A 108 -14.35 -5.81 7.69
C ALA A 108 -14.96 -6.78 8.72
N ASP A 109 -15.70 -6.27 9.71
CA ASP A 109 -16.37 -7.04 10.75
C ASP A 109 -17.59 -7.84 10.26
N GLU A 110 -18.08 -7.56 9.04
CA GLU A 110 -19.19 -8.29 8.43
C GLU A 110 -18.74 -9.53 7.64
N SER A 111 -17.46 -9.64 7.30
CA SER A 111 -16.90 -10.71 6.45
C SER A 111 -15.78 -11.46 7.16
N ILE A 112 -15.72 -12.78 7.01
CA ILE A 112 -14.62 -13.59 7.55
C ILE A 112 -13.60 -13.90 6.47
N GLY A 113 -12.34 -13.54 6.73
CA GLY A 113 -11.18 -13.77 5.87
C GLY A 113 -10.32 -14.95 6.32
N PHE A 114 -9.25 -15.22 5.56
CA PHE A 114 -8.26 -16.23 5.94
C PHE A 114 -7.41 -15.77 7.12
N GLU A 115 -7.16 -14.45 7.19
CA GLU A 115 -6.45 -13.74 8.24
C GLU A 115 -7.11 -13.89 9.61
N ASP A 116 -8.42 -14.12 9.70
CA ASP A 116 -9.11 -14.26 10.98
C ASP A 116 -8.92 -15.65 11.60
N ILE A 117 -8.71 -16.67 10.76
CA ILE A 117 -8.57 -18.08 11.17
C ILE A 117 -7.09 -18.45 11.36
N LEU A 118 -6.20 -17.85 10.56
CA LEU A 118 -4.79 -18.24 10.45
C LEU A 118 -3.81 -17.16 10.99
N ASN A 119 -4.29 -16.24 11.84
CA ASN A 119 -3.49 -15.16 12.42
C ASN A 119 -2.32 -15.65 13.28
#